data_AF-A0AA39L8C0-F1
#
_entry.id   AF-A0AA39L8C0-F1
#
_cell.length_a   1.000
_cell.length_b   1.000
_cell.length_c   1.000
_cell.angle_alpha   90.00
_cell.angle_beta   90.00
_cell.angle_gamma   90.00
#
_symmetry.space_group_name_H-M   'P 1'
#
loop_
_entity.id
_entity.type
_entity.pdbx_description
1 polymer ?
#
loop_
_entity_poly.entity_id
_entity_poly.type
_entity_poly.pdbx_seq_one_letter_code
_entity_poly.pdbx_strand_id
1 'polypeptide(L)'
;MLYELVGIIVQTVGTLVLRNGGVIRGIANWGVSALPKPISVHQIKQTHGHYFVMRYDASAKIHETVRSTLRLEPRMIRAGHVKLGDGRLSTTAKFGAPKWKTKLGEV
;
A
#
# COMPACT_ATOMS: atom_id res chain seq x y z
N MET A 1 -6.22 -11.99 15.28
CA MET A 1 -7.30 -11.60 14.35
C MET A 1 -6.98 -10.40 13.46
N LEU A 2 -6.37 -9.30 13.94
CA LEU A 2 -6.05 -8.14 13.06
C LEU A 2 -4.92 -8.40 12.05
N TYR A 3 -3.88 -9.17 12.43
CA TYR A 3 -2.72 -9.46 11.57
C TYR A 3 -3.05 -10.31 10.34
N GLU A 4 -3.99 -11.26 10.47
CA GLU A 4 -4.44 -12.13 9.38
C GLU A 4 -5.12 -11.33 8.25
N LEU A 5 -5.87 -10.29 8.60
CA LEU A 5 -6.66 -9.53 7.61
C LEU A 5 -5.78 -8.73 6.65
N VAL A 6 -4.70 -8.12 7.15
CA VAL A 6 -3.77 -7.37 6.29
C VAL A 6 -3.01 -8.32 5.38
N GLY A 7 -2.63 -9.50 5.88
CA GLY A 7 -1.99 -10.53 5.06
C GLY A 7 -2.83 -10.91 3.83
N ILE A 8 -4.13 -11.13 4.02
CA ILE A 8 -5.06 -11.47 2.92
C ILE A 8 -5.12 -10.35 1.89
N ILE A 9 -5.32 -9.09 2.32
CA ILE A 9 -5.43 -7.95 1.40
C ILE A 9 -4.15 -7.79 0.59
N VAL A 10 -2.98 -7.86 1.25
CA VAL A 10 -1.66 -7.79 0.61
C VAL A 10 -1.47 -8.94 -0.38
N GLN A 11 -1.84 -10.17 -0.02
CA GLN A 11 -1.76 -11.32 -0.93
C GLN A 11 -2.67 -11.15 -2.15
N THR A 12 -3.91 -10.66 -1.97
CA THR A 12 -4.85 -10.43 -3.08
C THR A 12 -4.27 -9.43 -4.08
N VAL A 13 -3.82 -8.26 -3.63
CA VAL A 13 -3.27 -7.24 -4.54
C VAL A 13 -1.90 -7.62 -5.09
N GLY A 14 -1.07 -8.30 -4.30
CA GLY A 14 0.23 -8.79 -4.74
C GLY A 14 0.08 -9.84 -5.84
N THR A 15 -0.84 -10.78 -5.66
CA THR A 15 -1.18 -11.79 -6.67
C THR A 15 -1.72 -11.14 -7.94
N LEU A 16 -2.59 -10.12 -7.81
CA LEU A 16 -3.10 -9.38 -8.95
C LEU A 16 -1.97 -8.72 -9.75
N VAL A 17 -0.99 -8.10 -9.08
CA VAL A 17 0.18 -7.50 -9.75
C VAL A 17 1.01 -8.58 -10.46
N LEU A 18 1.39 -9.64 -9.74
CA LEU A 18 2.30 -10.67 -10.26
C LEU A 18 1.67 -11.47 -11.43
N ARG A 19 0.41 -11.86 -11.32
CA ARG A 19 -0.30 -12.62 -12.37
C ARG A 19 -0.49 -11.83 -13.66
N ASN A 20 -0.43 -10.51 -13.61
CA ASN A 20 -0.58 -9.63 -14.78
C ASN A 20 0.77 -9.08 -15.27
N GLY A 21 1.90 -9.69 -14.88
CA GLY A 21 3.24 -9.31 -15.37
C GLY A 21 3.84 -8.07 -14.72
N GLY A 22 3.27 -7.60 -13.60
CA GLY A 22 3.90 -6.59 -12.76
C GLY A 22 4.96 -7.18 -11.83
N VAL A 23 5.83 -6.33 -11.31
CA VAL A 23 6.91 -6.71 -10.38
C VAL A 23 6.71 -5.99 -9.05
N ILE A 24 6.76 -6.74 -7.95
CA ILE A 24 6.71 -6.17 -6.60
C ILE A 24 8.14 -5.87 -6.15
N ARG A 25 8.42 -4.59 -5.86
CA ARG A 25 9.74 -4.16 -5.35
C ARG A 25 9.89 -4.34 -3.84
N GLY A 26 8.78 -4.46 -3.14
CA GLY A 26 8.78 -4.76 -1.71
C GLY A 26 7.49 -4.34 -1.04
N ILE A 27 7.25 -4.94 0.12
CA ILE A 27 6.11 -4.67 0.98
C ILE A 27 6.67 -4.30 2.36
N ALA A 28 6.22 -3.17 2.90
CA ALA A 28 6.57 -2.73 4.24
C ALA A 28 5.33 -2.72 5.11
N ASN A 29 5.39 -3.45 6.22
CA ASN A 29 4.39 -3.38 7.27
C ASN A 29 4.76 -2.22 8.22
N TRP A 30 3.87 -1.25 8.37
CA TRP A 30 4.05 -0.08 9.23
C TRP A 30 3.32 -0.22 10.57
N GLY A 31 2.59 -1.32 10.77
CA GLY A 31 1.90 -1.63 12.00
C GLY A 31 0.65 -0.79 12.23
N VAL A 32 0.11 -0.88 13.45
CA VAL A 32 -1.07 -0.12 13.87
C VAL A 32 -0.63 1.23 14.42
N SER A 33 -1.23 2.30 13.91
CA SER A 33 -1.02 3.65 14.40
C SER A 33 -2.32 4.45 14.36
N ALA A 34 -2.35 5.58 15.08
CA ALA A 34 -3.47 6.50 15.07
C ALA A 34 -3.67 7.11 13.68
N LEU A 35 -4.92 7.23 13.26
CA LEU A 35 -5.28 7.98 12.05
C LEU A 35 -5.04 9.48 12.30
N PRO A 36 -4.65 10.28 11.28
CA PRO A 36 -4.47 11.73 11.44
C PRO A 36 -5.71 12.45 11.96
N LYS A 37 -6.89 11.89 11.69
CA LYS A 37 -8.18 12.29 12.25
C LYS A 37 -9.10 11.06 12.30
N PRO A 38 -10.10 11.01 13.19
CA PRO A 38 -11.09 9.94 13.17
C PRO A 38 -11.83 9.90 11.83
N ILE A 39 -12.04 8.70 11.29
CA ILE A 39 -12.74 8.50 10.00
C ILE A 39 -13.91 7.54 10.23
N SER A 40 -15.09 7.92 9.77
CA SER A 40 -16.26 7.03 9.76
C SER A 40 -16.34 6.29 8.42
N VAL A 41 -16.21 4.97 8.45
CA VAL A 41 -16.30 4.09 7.28
C VAL A 41 -17.17 2.89 7.65
N HIS A 42 -18.10 2.49 6.76
CA HIS A 42 -19.04 1.39 7.00
C HIS A 42 -19.77 1.49 8.35
N GLN A 43 -20.25 2.69 8.70
CA GLN A 43 -20.94 3.00 9.98
C GLN A 43 -20.09 2.80 11.25
N ILE A 44 -18.78 2.64 11.13
CA ILE A 44 -17.86 2.50 12.26
C ILE A 44 -16.90 3.67 12.28
N LYS A 45 -16.74 4.30 13.45
CA LYS A 45 -15.76 5.34 13.68
C LYS A 45 -14.40 4.71 13.99
N GLN A 46 -13.45 4.87 13.08
CA GLN A 46 -12.08 4.38 13.21
C GLN A 46 -11.18 5.48 13.73
N THR A 47 -10.35 5.16 14.73
CA THR A 47 -9.33 6.05 15.30
C THR A 47 -7.91 5.53 15.05
N HIS A 48 -7.78 4.24 14.78
CA HIS A 48 -6.51 3.56 14.48
C HIS A 48 -6.64 2.80 13.16
N GLY A 49 -5.52 2.60 12.48
CA GLY A 49 -5.44 1.80 11.28
C GLY A 49 -4.15 1.02 11.23
N HIS A 50 -4.20 -0.15 10.58
CA HIS A 50 -2.99 -0.89 10.24
C HIS A 50 -2.47 -0.39 8.89
N TYR A 51 -1.29 0.20 8.89
CA TYR A 51 -0.64 0.74 7.71
C TYR A 51 0.28 -0.30 7.05
N PHE A 52 0.22 -0.36 5.72
CA PHE A 52 1.21 -1.06 4.92
C PHE A 52 1.47 -0.28 3.63
N VAL A 53 2.64 -0.51 3.03
CA VAL A 53 3.02 0.05 1.74
C VAL A 53 3.51 -1.07 0.84
N MET A 54 2.92 -1.18 -0.34
CA MET A 54 3.40 -2.05 -1.41
C MET A 54 3.93 -1.17 -2.54
N ARG A 55 5.22 -1.35 -2.88
CA ARG A 55 5.81 -0.72 -4.07
C ARG A 55 5.91 -1.75 -5.18
N TYR A 56 5.43 -1.39 -6.36
CA TYR A 56 5.42 -2.27 -7.52
C TYR A 56 5.54 -1.46 -8.80
N ASP A 57 6.03 -2.11 -9.86
CA ASP A 57 5.93 -1.62 -11.23
C ASP A 57 4.90 -2.44 -11.98
N ALA A 58 3.97 -1.78 -12.63
CA ALA A 58 2.96 -2.42 -13.48
C ALA A 58 2.45 -1.43 -14.52
N SER A 59 1.70 -1.92 -15.50
CA SER A 59 1.00 -1.06 -16.44
C SER A 59 -0.09 -0.22 -15.74
N ALA A 60 -0.46 0.91 -16.34
CA ALA A 60 -1.54 1.76 -15.83
C ALA A 60 -2.87 1.00 -15.68
N LYS A 61 -3.16 0.06 -16.60
CA LYS A 61 -4.35 -0.79 -16.54
C LYS A 61 -4.37 -1.66 -15.28
N ILE A 62 -3.25 -2.31 -14.95
CA ILE A 62 -3.13 -3.14 -13.75
C ILE A 62 -3.24 -2.28 -12.48
N HIS A 63 -2.62 -1.10 -12.48
CA HIS A 63 -2.74 -0.17 -11.37
C HIS A 63 -4.21 0.24 -11.11
N GLU A 64 -4.99 0.50 -12.16
CA GLU A 64 -6.41 0.83 -12.04
C GLU A 64 -7.23 -0.34 -11.47
N THR A 65 -6.89 -1.58 -11.85
CA THR A 65 -7.51 -2.77 -11.25
C THR A 65 -7.17 -2.88 -9.77
N VAL A 66 -5.89 -2.71 -9.37
CA VAL A 66 -5.48 -2.72 -7.96
C VAL A 66 -6.21 -1.64 -7.16
N ARG A 67 -6.33 -0.43 -7.73
CA ARG A 67 -7.03 0.70 -7.11
C ARG A 67 -8.51 0.38 -6.91
N SER A 68 -9.16 -0.20 -7.92
CA SER A 68 -10.57 -0.61 -7.84
C SER A 68 -10.77 -1.73 -6.81
N THR A 69 -9.90 -2.74 -6.78
CA THR A 69 -9.94 -3.83 -5.80
C THR A 69 -9.81 -3.31 -4.37
N LEU A 70 -8.84 -2.44 -4.09
CA LEU A 70 -8.66 -1.87 -2.74
C LEU A 70 -9.79 -0.92 -2.34
N ARG A 71 -10.42 -0.23 -3.30
CA ARG A 71 -11.59 0.62 -3.03
C ARG A 71 -12.82 -0.20 -2.65
N LEU A 72 -12.97 -1.39 -3.21
CA LEU A 72 -14.11 -2.28 -2.94
C LEU A 72 -13.90 -3.17 -1.71
N GLU A 73 -12.69 -3.22 -1.16
CA GLU A 73 -12.37 -4.03 0.01
C GLU A 73 -13.01 -3.42 1.28
N PRO A 74 -14.02 -4.07 1.89
CA PRO A 74 -14.77 -3.49 3.02
C PRO A 74 -13.94 -3.32 4.29
N ARG A 75 -12.80 -4.03 4.40
CA ARG A 75 -11.86 -3.90 5.52
C ARG A 75 -10.87 -2.75 5.34
N MET A 76 -10.89 -2.08 4.18
CA MET A 76 -10.00 -0.98 3.86
C MET A 76 -10.60 0.36 4.33
N ILE A 77 -9.94 1.03 5.28
CA ILE A 77 -10.36 2.37 5.70
C ILE A 77 -10.09 3.39 4.60
N ARG A 78 -8.89 3.33 3.99
CA ARG A 78 -8.46 4.21 2.90
C ARG A 78 -7.23 3.63 2.21
N ALA A 79 -7.21 3.72 0.88
CA ALA A 79 -6.01 3.48 0.07
C ALA A 79 -5.50 4.79 -0.54
N GLY A 80 -4.17 4.95 -0.57
CA GLY A 80 -3.49 6.06 -1.22
C GLY A 80 -2.55 5.54 -2.31
N HIS A 81 -2.61 6.15 -3.49
CA HIS A 81 -1.84 5.74 -4.65
C HIS A 81 -1.04 6.93 -5.17
N VAL A 82 0.25 6.73 -5.45
CA VAL A 82 1.16 7.79 -5.93
C VAL A 82 2.04 7.20 -7.03
N LYS A 83 2.15 7.89 -8.16
CA LYS A 83 3.16 7.59 -9.19
C LYS A 83 4.52 8.04 -8.66
N LEU A 84 5.45 7.11 -8.53
CA LEU A 84 6.82 7.40 -8.11
C LEU A 84 7.71 7.73 -9.32
N GLY A 85 8.66 8.64 -9.11
CA GLY A 85 9.62 9.05 -10.13
C GLY A 85 9.10 10.11 -11.11
N ASP A 86 9.99 10.58 -11.97
CA ASP A 86 9.72 11.59 -13.00
C ASP A 86 9.50 10.98 -14.40
N GLY A 87 9.45 9.64 -14.48
CA GLY A 87 9.36 8.89 -15.74
C GLY A 87 10.70 8.58 -16.38
N ARG A 88 11.83 8.99 -15.79
CA ARG A 88 13.17 8.63 -16.28
C ARG A 88 13.66 7.33 -15.64
N LEU A 89 14.47 6.59 -16.40
CA LEU A 89 15.08 5.34 -15.91
C LEU A 89 16.05 5.61 -14.75
N SER A 90 16.82 6.70 -14.83
CA SER A 90 17.83 7.05 -13.82
C SER A 90 17.25 7.30 -12.44
N THR A 91 16.04 7.85 -12.33
CA THR A 91 15.33 7.99 -11.05
C THR A 91 14.68 6.68 -10.64
N THR A 92 14.08 5.98 -11.61
CA THR A 92 13.28 4.79 -11.35
C THR A 92 14.13 3.64 -10.84
N ALA A 93 15.33 3.44 -11.41
CA ALA A 93 16.27 2.40 -10.99
C ALA A 93 16.73 2.55 -9.52
N LYS A 94 16.66 3.76 -8.95
CA LYS A 94 17.09 4.02 -7.56
C LYS A 94 16.05 3.59 -6.52
N PHE A 95 14.79 3.35 -6.91
CA PHE A 95 13.75 2.96 -5.96
C PHE A 95 13.86 1.46 -5.61
N GLY A 96 14.32 1.16 -4.40
CA GLY A 96 14.27 -0.19 -3.81
C GLY A 96 12.94 -0.52 -3.13
N ALA A 97 12.95 -1.41 -2.13
CA ALA A 97 11.82 -1.67 -1.27
C ALA A 97 11.34 -0.39 -0.52
N PRO A 98 10.04 -0.25 -0.20
CA PRO A 98 9.58 0.84 0.64
C PRO A 98 10.22 0.72 2.03
N LYS A 99 10.82 1.81 2.52
CA LYS A 99 11.41 1.88 3.86
C LYS A 99 10.41 2.53 4.81
N TRP A 100 10.16 1.91 5.95
CA TRP A 100 9.54 2.59 7.08
C TRP A 100 10.54 3.58 7.66
N LYS A 101 10.08 4.79 8.03
CA LYS A 101 10.94 5.74 8.74
C LYS A 101 11.10 5.28 10.19
N THR A 102 12.14 4.50 10.45
CA THR A 102 12.82 4.48 11.75
C THR A 102 14.20 5.09 11.45
N LYS A 103 14.63 6.26 11.95
CA LYS A 103 14.29 7.04 13.14
C LYS A 103 14.18 8.54 12.80
N LEU A 104 13.34 9.30 13.50
CA LEU A 104 13.71 10.69 13.81
C LEU A 104 14.95 10.60 14.70
N GLY A 105 16.15 10.92 14.19
CA GLY A 105 17.34 11.01 15.05
C GLY A 105 18.68 10.54 14.50
N GLU A 106 18.85 10.38 13.19
CA GLU A 106 20.21 10.33 12.62
C GLU A 106 20.36 11.56 11.71
N VAL A 107 20.95 12.60 12.32
CA VAL A 107 21.47 13.82 11.72
C VAL A 107 22.87 13.53 11.21
#